data_AF-A0A016UF07-F1
#
_entry.id   AF-A0A016UF07-F1
#
_cell.length_a   1.000
_cell.length_b   1.000
_cell.length_c   1.000
_cell.angle_alpha   90.00
_cell.angle_beta   90.00
_cell.angle_gamma   90.00
#
_symmetry.space_group_name_H-M   'P 1'
#
loop_
_entity.id
_entity.type
_entity.pdbx_description
1 polymer ?
#
loop_
_entity_poly.entity_id
_entity_poly.type
_entity_poly.pdbx_seq_one_letter_code
_entity_poly.pdbx_strand_id
1 'polypeptide(L)'
;MLFLKGNKQDDEFNEAIELLVNQHASVFAVTDKELSQTNLMEHEIETGDAEPIRQKARPIPLATRVELRRILNDLQERRVIEPSKSSWASPIVLVQKKDGTLRL
;
A
#
# COMPACT_ATOMS: atom_id res chain seq x y z
N MET A 1 2.92 22.05 2.81
CA MET A 1 2.71 21.79 4.25
C MET A 1 1.28 22.07 4.76
N LEU A 2 0.25 22.22 3.91
CA LEU A 2 -1.12 22.55 4.38
C LEU A 2 -1.88 21.36 5.04
N PHE A 3 -1.41 20.13 4.87
CA PHE A 3 -2.20 18.92 5.13
C PHE A 3 -2.29 18.51 6.61
N LEU A 4 -1.31 18.87 7.44
CA LEU A 4 -1.33 18.50 8.86
C LEU A 4 -2.25 19.39 9.70
N LYS A 5 -2.67 20.55 9.16
CA LYS A 5 -3.61 21.46 9.83
C LYS A 5 -5.01 20.84 10.03
N GLY A 6 -5.38 19.84 9.22
CA GLY A 6 -6.67 19.16 9.29
C GLY A 6 -6.77 18.05 10.34
N ASN A 7 -5.64 17.60 10.93
CA ASN A 7 -5.60 16.57 11.98
C ASN A 7 -5.72 17.17 13.40
N LYS A 8 -6.17 18.42 13.50
CA LYS A 8 -6.18 19.24 14.71
C LYS A 8 -7.35 18.85 15.63
N GLN A 9 -7.06 18.61 16.91
CA GLN A 9 -8.09 18.51 17.96
C GLN A 9 -8.13 19.73 18.89
N ASP A 10 -7.02 20.47 19.03
CA ASP A 10 -6.92 21.65 19.90
C ASP A 10 -6.29 22.85 19.19
N ASP A 11 -6.72 24.06 19.58
CA ASP A 11 -6.44 25.30 18.85
C ASP A 11 -5.00 25.83 18.91
N GLU A 12 -4.19 25.37 19.87
CA GLU A 12 -2.80 25.77 20.04
C GLU A 12 -1.84 24.98 19.14
N PHE A 13 -1.58 25.53 17.95
CA PHE A 13 -0.49 25.03 17.11
C PHE A 13 0.83 25.62 17.63
N ASN A 14 1.59 24.79 18.35
CA ASN A 14 2.89 25.16 18.89
C ASN A 14 3.91 25.37 17.75
N GLU A 15 4.47 26.59 17.65
CA GLU A 15 5.48 26.96 16.64
C GLU A 15 6.67 25.98 16.62
N ALA A 16 7.04 25.41 17.77
CA ALA A 16 8.08 24.40 17.86
C ALA A 16 7.73 23.10 17.09
N ILE A 17 6.45 22.70 17.07
CA ILE A 17 5.98 21.54 16.31
C ILE A 17 6.03 21.86 14.82
N GLU A 18 5.62 23.06 14.39
CA GLU A 18 5.69 23.45 12.98
C GLU A 18 7.13 23.39 12.45
N LEU A 19 8.08 23.93 13.23
CA LEU A 19 9.49 23.89 12.90
C LEU A 19 10.02 22.45 12.80
N LEU A 20 9.67 21.59 13.74
CA LEU A 20 10.10 20.19 13.74
C LEU A 20 9.57 19.41 12.53
N VAL A 21 8.28 19.57 12.23
CA VAL A 21 7.66 18.89 11.08
C VAL A 21 8.27 19.41 9.78
N ASN A 22 8.49 20.71 9.64
CA ASN A 22 9.16 21.29 8.47
C ASN A 22 10.60 20.77 8.32
N GLN A 23 11.34 20.67 9.43
CA GLN A 23 12.72 20.16 9.43
C GLN A 23 12.80 18.71 8.97
N HIS A 24 11.82 17.88 9.32
CA HIS A 24 11.78 16.45 8.99
C HIS A 24 10.74 16.09 7.92
N ALA A 25 10.35 17.06 7.09
CA ALA A 25 9.27 16.89 6.10
C ALA A 25 9.50 15.69 5.17
N SER A 26 10.76 15.36 4.84
CA SER A 26 11.14 14.25 3.97
C SER A 26 10.87 12.86 4.54
N VAL A 27 10.68 12.73 5.85
CA VAL A 27 10.41 11.44 6.52
C VAL A 27 8.93 11.07 6.45
N PHE A 28 8.06 12.06 6.22
CA PHE A 28 6.62 11.85 6.15
C PHE A 28 6.18 11.60 4.71
N ALA A 29 5.42 10.52 4.51
CA ALA A 29 4.64 10.32 3.29
C ALA A 29 3.20 10.82 3.53
N VAL A 30 2.76 11.80 2.75
CA VAL A 30 1.37 12.29 2.77
C VAL A 30 0.47 11.39 1.93
N THR A 31 1.03 10.87 0.83
CA THR A 31 0.39 9.91 -0.02
C THR A 31 1.22 8.65 -0.16
N ASP A 32 0.54 7.54 -0.40
CA ASP A 32 1.10 6.26 -0.75
C ASP A 32 2.14 6.30 -1.89
N LYS A 33 2.04 7.28 -2.79
CA LYS A 33 2.95 7.46 -3.92
C LYS A 33 4.34 7.96 -3.52
N GLU A 34 4.47 8.53 -2.33
CA GLU A 34 5.74 9.02 -1.78
C GLU A 34 6.53 7.91 -1.07
N LEU A 35 5.90 6.75 -0.83
CA LEU A 35 6.58 5.61 -0.21
C LEU A 35 7.70 5.11 -1.13
N SER A 36 8.89 5.02 -0.57
CA SER A 36 10.10 4.52 -1.23
C SER A 36 10.47 3.11 -0.75
N GLN A 37 11.44 2.51 -1.41
CA GLN A 37 12.00 1.21 -1.04
C GLN A 37 13.29 1.40 -0.26
N THR A 38 13.67 0.39 0.53
CA THR A 38 14.95 0.35 1.23
C THR A 38 15.77 -0.84 0.75
N ASN A 39 17.09 -0.67 0.69
CA ASN A 39 18.07 -1.72 0.41
C ASN A 39 18.82 -2.16 1.68
N LEU A 40 18.37 -1.73 2.86
CA LEU A 40 19.02 -2.05 4.14
C LEU A 40 18.79 -3.50 4.58
N MET A 41 17.63 -4.07 4.24
CA MET A 41 17.25 -5.43 4.61
C MET A 41 16.20 -5.95 3.62
N GLU A 42 16.27 -7.25 3.34
CA GLU A 42 15.25 -7.98 2.60
C GLU A 42 14.45 -8.88 3.56
N HIS A 43 13.16 -9.04 3.29
CA HIS A 43 12.32 -9.96 4.06
C HIS A 43 12.35 -11.34 3.42
N GLU A 44 12.91 -12.32 4.12
CA GLU A 44 12.91 -13.72 3.72
C GLU A 44 11.73 -14.47 4.35
N ILE A 45 11.06 -15.30 3.56
CA ILE A 45 9.97 -16.16 4.00
C ILE A 45 10.46 -17.60 3.98
N GLU A 46 10.75 -18.14 5.16
CA GLU A 46 11.21 -19.52 5.37
C GLU A 46 10.04 -20.50 5.25
N THR A 47 9.99 -21.27 4.16
CA THR A 47 8.93 -22.26 3.91
C THR A 47 9.24 -23.65 4.46
N GLY A 48 10.47 -23.90 4.94
CA GLY A 48 10.91 -25.23 5.39
C GLY A 48 10.69 -26.31 4.31
N ASP A 49 10.15 -27.45 4.71
CA ASP A 49 9.85 -28.59 3.82
C ASP A 49 8.47 -28.48 3.11
N ALA A 50 7.83 -27.30 3.14
CA ALA A 50 6.51 -27.14 2.54
C ALA A 50 6.59 -27.10 1.00
N GLU A 51 5.89 -28.02 0.36
CA GLU A 51 5.73 -28.06 -1.10
C GLU A 51 4.88 -26.89 -1.63
N PRO A 52 5.16 -26.35 -2.84
CA PRO A 52 4.40 -25.26 -3.42
C PRO A 52 2.92 -25.52 -3.60
N ILE A 53 2.10 -24.59 -3.11
CA ILE A 53 0.64 -24.61 -3.28
C ILE A 53 0.22 -23.57 -4.32
N ARG A 54 -0.43 -24.04 -5.40
CA ARG A 54 -0.98 -23.20 -6.47
C ARG A 54 -2.50 -23.27 -6.51
N GLN A 55 -3.17 -22.26 -5.98
CA GLN A 55 -4.63 -22.17 -5.98
C GLN A 55 -5.14 -21.40 -7.20
N LYS A 56 -6.29 -21.83 -7.74
CA LYS A 56 -6.96 -21.14 -8.85
C LYS A 56 -7.52 -19.80 -8.39
N ALA A 57 -7.36 -18.76 -9.21
CA ALA A 57 -7.97 -17.46 -8.97
C ALA A 57 -9.51 -17.54 -8.90
N ARG A 58 -10.10 -16.77 -7.98
CA ARG A 58 -11.56 -16.67 -7.85
C ARG A 58 -12.14 -15.79 -8.97
N PRO A 59 -13.36 -16.06 -9.45
CA PRO A 59 -14.03 -15.19 -10.41
C PRO A 59 -14.17 -13.76 -9.86
N ILE A 60 -13.75 -12.77 -10.63
CA ILE A 60 -13.90 -11.35 -10.29
C ILE A 60 -15.18 -10.80 -10.91
N PRO A 61 -16.10 -10.22 -10.10
CA PRO A 61 -17.31 -9.56 -10.59
C PRO A 61 -17.02 -8.51 -11.66
N LEU A 62 -17.84 -8.43 -12.70
CA LEU A 62 -17.60 -7.51 -13.83
C LEU A 62 -17.47 -6.05 -13.38
N ALA A 63 -18.31 -5.62 -12.44
CA ALA A 63 -18.34 -4.26 -11.93
C ALA A 63 -17.02 -3.82 -11.27
N THR A 64 -16.24 -4.76 -10.70
CA THR A 64 -15.00 -4.43 -9.97
C THR A 64 -13.73 -4.61 -10.80
N ARG A 65 -13.83 -5.16 -12.02
CA ARG A 65 -12.65 -5.46 -12.86
C ARG A 65 -11.85 -4.22 -13.26
N VAL A 66 -12.54 -3.12 -13.58
CA VAL A 66 -11.90 -1.86 -13.98
C VAL A 66 -11.08 -1.31 -12.81
N GLU A 67 -11.69 -1.27 -11.62
CA GLU A 67 -11.05 -0.75 -10.42
C GLU A 67 -9.90 -1.65 -9.95
N LEU A 68 -10.08 -2.98 -9.99
CA LEU A 68 -9.00 -3.92 -9.70
C LEU A 68 -7.80 -3.70 -10.64
N ARG A 69 -8.05 -3.52 -11.94
CA ARG A 69 -6.96 -3.24 -12.90
C ARG A 69 -6.23 -1.94 -12.55
N ARG A 70 -6.96 -0.90 -12.15
CA ARG A 70 -6.38 0.37 -11.70
C ARG A 70 -5.48 0.18 -10.48
N ILE A 71 -5.92 -0.60 -9.49
CA ILE A 71 -5.13 -0.92 -8.29
C ILE A 71 -3.86 -1.69 -8.65
N LEU A 72 -3.97 -2.74 -9.47
CA LEU A 72 -2.81 -3.54 -9.88
C LEU A 72 -1.79 -2.71 -10.65
N ASN A 73 -2.24 -1.85 -11.56
CA ASN A 73 -1.36 -0.95 -12.31
C ASN A 73 -0.64 0.05 -11.37
N ASP A 74 -1.35 0.66 -10.42
CA ASP A 74 -0.73 1.57 -9.43
C ASP A 74 0.34 0.86 -8.59
N LEU A 75 0.06 -0.37 -8.12
CA LEU A 75 1.03 -1.16 -7.37
C LEU A 75 2.26 -1.55 -8.21
N GLN A 76 2.09 -1.83 -9.50
CA GLN A 76 3.19 -2.10 -10.42
C GLN A 76 4.02 -0.84 -10.71
N GLU A 77 3.36 0.30 -10.96
CA GLU A 77 4.03 1.59 -11.18
C GLU A 77 4.87 2.02 -9.97
N ARG A 78 4.34 1.79 -8.76
CA ARG A 78 5.02 2.01 -7.48
C ARG A 78 6.04 0.92 -7.12
N ARG A 79 6.22 -0.09 -7.98
CA ARG A 79 7.14 -1.21 -7.80
C ARG A 79 6.91 -2.01 -6.52
N VAL A 80 5.67 -2.05 -6.02
CA VAL A 80 5.27 -2.85 -4.86
C VAL A 80 5.08 -4.32 -5.25
N ILE A 81 4.64 -4.56 -6.49
CA ILE A 81 4.47 -5.90 -7.07
C ILE A 81 5.07 -5.98 -8.47
N GLU A 82 5.36 -7.18 -8.93
CA GLU A 82 5.83 -7.46 -10.29
C GLU A 82 5.17 -8.73 -10.87
N PRO A 83 5.11 -8.87 -12.21
CA PRO A 83 4.67 -10.12 -12.82
C PRO A 83 5.63 -11.26 -12.48
N SER A 84 5.08 -12.41 -12.09
CA SER A 84 5.87 -13.60 -11.76
C SER A 84 5.32 -14.88 -12.39
N LYS A 85 6.17 -15.90 -12.49
CA LYS A 85 5.80 -17.27 -12.89
C LYS A 85 5.99 -18.23 -11.70
N SER A 86 5.40 -17.89 -10.56
CA SER A 86 5.59 -18.65 -9.31
C SER A 86 4.87 -20.01 -9.32
N SER A 87 5.50 -21.01 -8.70
CA SER A 87 4.88 -22.27 -8.32
C SER A 87 3.87 -22.10 -7.19
N TRP A 88 3.97 -21.02 -6.42
CA TRP A 88 3.03 -20.61 -5.39
C TRP A 88 1.99 -19.63 -5.94
N ALA A 89 0.72 -19.81 -5.58
CA ALA A 89 -0.32 -18.82 -5.88
C ALA A 89 -1.47 -18.90 -4.89
N SER A 90 -1.86 -17.75 -4.35
CA SER A 90 -3.06 -17.59 -3.50
C SER A 90 -4.06 -16.67 -4.20
N PRO A 91 -5.37 -16.96 -4.14
CA PRO A 91 -6.38 -16.14 -4.78
C PRO A 91 -6.57 -14.81 -4.03
N ILE A 92 -6.71 -13.71 -4.77
CA ILE A 92 -7.01 -12.41 -4.20
C ILE A 92 -8.46 -12.32 -3.67
N VAL A 93 -8.69 -11.42 -2.72
CA VAL A 93 -10.01 -11.10 -2.18
C VAL A 93 -10.20 -9.59 -2.22
N LEU A 94 -11.26 -9.11 -2.89
CA LEU A 94 -11.59 -7.69 -2.92
C LEU A 94 -12.55 -7.35 -1.80
N VAL A 95 -12.24 -6.30 -1.04
CA VAL A 95 -13.07 -5.83 0.07
C VAL A 95 -13.41 -4.36 -0.15
N GLN A 96 -14.67 -4.00 0.01
CA GLN A 96 -15.09 -2.60 0.01
C GLN A 96 -14.86 -1.98 1.39
N LYS A 97 -14.14 -0.86 1.41
CA LYS A 97 -13.93 -0.04 2.61
C LYS A 97 -15.19 0.77 2.91
N LYS A 98 -15.26 1.34 4.13
CA LYS A 98 -16.36 2.22 4.57
C LYS A 98 -16.53 3.47 3.68
N ASP A 99 -15.45 3.96 3.09
CA ASP A 99 -15.43 5.10 2.16
C ASP A 99 -15.90 4.73 0.73
N GLY A 100 -16.29 3.47 0.50
CA GLY A 100 -16.76 2.96 -0.79
C GLY A 100 -15.65 2.50 -1.72
N THR A 101 -14.37 2.75 -1.41
CA THR A 101 -13.23 2.31 -2.22
C THR A 101 -12.97 0.83 -2.07
N LEU A 102 -12.34 0.21 -3.08
CA LEU A 102 -11.92 -1.19 -3.00
C LEU A 102 -10.50 -1.30 -2.46
N ARG A 103 -10.29 -2.34 -1.65
CA ARG A 103 -8.97 -2.79 -1.21
C ARG A 103 -8.73 -4.20 -1.74
N LEU A 104 -7.53 -4.38 -2.30
CA LEU A 104 -6.94 -5.67 -2.59
C LEU A 104 -6.24 -6.23 -1.34
#